data_AF-A0A7X6JAV5-F1
#
_entry.id   AF-A0A7X6JAV5-F1
#
_cell.length_a   1.000
_cell.length_b   1.000
_cell.length_c   1.000
_cell.angle_alpha   90.00
_cell.angle_beta   90.00
_cell.angle_gamma   90.00
#
_symmetry.space_group_name_H-M   'P 1'
#
loop_
_entity.id
_entity.type
_entity.pdbx_description
1 polymer ?
#
loop_
_entity_poly.entity_id
_entity_poly.type
_entity_poly.pdbx_seq_one_letter_code
_entity_poly.pdbx_strand_id
1 'polypeptide(L)'
;MPEAQIETLHEASAAYQERCKFKPGDIVTPKLTSIYDHKGIPHVVLEVAPVAIRNFEPGNCYSYSFGSRLDIRVGVLVGGEVVAFWQESWQHQLYTPAE
;
A
#
# COMPACT_ATOMS: atom_id res chain seq x y z
N MET A 1 24.64 1.63 -10.22
CA MET A 1 24.37 2.71 -9.26
C MET A 1 23.71 2.12 -8.02
N PRO A 2 24.50 1.69 -7.04
CA PRO A 2 24.01 1.22 -5.74
C PRO A 2 23.37 2.32 -4.89
N GLU A 3 23.74 3.59 -5.08
CA GLU A 3 23.38 4.69 -4.18
C GLU A 3 21.88 5.04 -4.24
N ALA A 4 21.31 5.18 -5.45
CA ALA A 4 19.88 5.44 -5.63
C ALA A 4 19.01 4.27 -5.13
N GLN A 5 19.51 3.04 -5.24
CA GLN A 5 18.85 1.86 -4.68
C GLN A 5 18.86 1.90 -3.14
N ILE A 6 20.00 2.25 -2.53
CA ILE A 6 20.12 2.40 -1.08
C ILE A 6 19.18 3.49 -0.56
N GLU A 7 19.09 4.63 -1.23
CA GLU A 7 18.18 5.71 -0.86
C GLU A 7 16.71 5.25 -0.89
N THR A 8 16.31 4.58 -1.98
CA THR A 8 14.96 4.00 -2.10
C THR A 8 14.65 3.02 -0.95
N LEU A 9 15.62 2.21 -0.53
CA LEU A 9 15.47 1.28 0.59
C LEU A 9 15.35 2.01 1.95
N HIS A 10 16.08 3.11 2.14
CA HIS A 10 15.94 3.94 3.33
C HIS A 10 14.57 4.60 3.42
N GLU A 11 14.05 5.14 2.32
CA GLU A 11 12.69 5.71 2.26
C GLU A 11 11.62 4.67 2.56
N ALA A 12 11.75 3.46 2.00
CA ALA A 12 10.84 2.36 2.27
C ALA A 12 10.87 1.97 3.76
N SER A 13 12.07 1.86 4.35
CA SER A 13 12.24 1.58 5.77
C SER A 13 11.58 2.64 6.64
N ALA A 14 11.82 3.92 6.37
CA ALA A 14 11.23 5.03 7.11
C ALA A 14 9.70 5.02 7.02
N ALA A 15 9.13 4.84 5.82
CA ALA A 15 7.69 4.75 5.62
C ALA A 15 7.07 3.55 6.35
N TYR A 16 7.77 2.40 6.38
CA TYR A 16 7.30 1.22 7.10
C TYR A 16 7.21 1.47 8.61
N GLN A 17 8.19 2.18 9.19
CA GLN A 17 8.24 2.52 10.61
C GLN A 17 7.21 3.60 11.01
N GLU A 18 6.89 4.54 10.12
CA GLU A 18 5.88 5.60 10.35
C GLU A 18 4.46 5.03 10.61
N ARG A 19 4.20 3.78 10.19
CA ARG A 19 2.88 3.13 10.22
C ARG A 19 1.88 3.81 9.28
N CYS A 20 0.58 3.75 9.60
CA CYS A 20 -0.46 4.35 8.79
C CYS A 20 -0.72 5.81 9.20
N LYS A 21 -0.57 6.72 8.24
CA LYS A 21 -0.87 8.14 8.36
C LYS A 21 -2.17 8.58 7.67
N PHE A 22 -2.84 7.64 7.01
CA PHE A 22 -4.07 7.91 6.28
C PHE A 22 -5.28 7.73 7.18
N LYS A 23 -6.42 8.25 6.73
CA LYS A 23 -7.74 8.07 7.34
C LYS A 23 -8.78 7.68 6.30
N PRO A 24 -9.91 7.07 6.71
CA PRO A 24 -11.02 6.80 5.80
C PRO A 24 -11.44 8.05 5.02
N GLY A 25 -11.66 7.88 3.71
CA GLY A 25 -11.98 8.96 2.78
C GLY A 25 -10.77 9.61 2.11
N ASP A 26 -9.53 9.40 2.59
CA ASP A 26 -8.35 9.89 1.89
C ASP A 26 -8.22 9.20 0.52
N ILE A 27 -7.88 9.98 -0.52
CA ILE A 27 -7.51 9.44 -1.83
C ILE A 27 -6.01 9.22 -1.86
N VAL A 28 -5.62 7.97 -2.06
CA VAL A 28 -4.23 7.52 -2.10
C VAL A 28 -3.93 6.85 -3.43
N THR A 29 -2.67 6.57 -3.66
CA THR A 29 -2.20 5.87 -4.85
C THR A 29 -1.03 4.99 -4.47
N PRO A 30 -0.94 3.75 -4.99
CA PRO A 30 0.23 2.93 -4.79
C PRO A 30 1.46 3.64 -5.34
N LYS A 31 2.54 3.69 -4.55
CA LYS A 31 3.83 4.22 -4.98
C LYS A 31 4.34 3.45 -6.20
N LEU A 32 5.17 4.09 -7.03
CA LEU A 32 5.83 3.41 -8.15
C LEU A 32 6.68 2.21 -7.70
N THR A 33 7.22 2.27 -6.50
CA THR A 33 8.01 1.21 -5.85
C THR A 33 7.17 0.13 -5.16
N SER A 34 5.84 0.27 -5.11
CA SER A 34 4.96 -0.71 -4.45
C SER A 34 4.94 -2.06 -5.19
N ILE A 35 4.48 -3.10 -4.49
CA ILE A 35 4.23 -4.44 -5.04
C ILE A 35 2.86 -4.55 -5.72
N TYR A 36 2.02 -3.53 -5.60
CA TYR A 36 0.64 -3.57 -6.11
C TYR A 36 0.60 -3.25 -7.60
N ASP A 37 -0.39 -3.84 -8.26
CA ASP A 37 -0.82 -3.42 -9.58
C ASP A 37 -1.47 -2.03 -9.52
N HIS A 38 -1.75 -1.45 -10.69
CA HIS A 38 -2.46 -0.16 -10.79
C HIS A 38 -1.76 1.02 -10.09
N LYS A 39 -0.42 1.02 -10.10
CA LYS A 39 0.39 2.17 -9.66
C LYS A 39 0.00 3.43 -10.42
N GLY A 40 -0.14 4.53 -9.70
CA GLY A 40 -0.64 5.79 -10.29
C GLY A 40 -2.17 5.90 -10.33
N ILE A 41 -2.94 4.82 -10.11
CA ILE A 41 -4.41 4.86 -10.11
C ILE A 41 -4.94 5.26 -8.71
N PRO A 42 -5.92 6.18 -8.63
CA PRO A 42 -6.53 6.58 -7.37
C PRO A 42 -7.26 5.43 -6.67
N HIS A 43 -6.96 5.25 -5.39
CA HIS A 43 -7.66 4.38 -4.46
C HIS A 43 -8.26 5.25 -3.34
N VAL A 44 -9.43 4.89 -2.83
CA VAL A 44 -10.00 5.52 -1.62
C VAL A 44 -9.73 4.66 -0.41
N VAL A 45 -9.27 5.25 0.70
CA VAL A 45 -9.15 4.54 1.98
C VAL A 45 -10.55 4.31 2.54
N LEU A 46 -10.93 3.05 2.72
CA LEU A 46 -12.21 2.64 3.28
C LEU A 46 -12.11 2.43 4.80
N GLU A 47 -10.99 1.89 5.25
CA GLU A 47 -10.79 1.49 6.65
C GLU A 47 -9.30 1.57 7.01
N VAL A 48 -9.01 1.88 8.27
CA VAL A 48 -7.68 1.71 8.87
C VAL A 48 -7.83 0.69 9.98
N ALA A 49 -7.06 -0.40 9.90
CA ALA A 49 -7.14 -1.44 10.92
C ALA A 49 -6.59 -0.90 12.26
N PRO A 50 -7.32 -1.05 13.38
CA PRO A 50 -6.81 -0.62 14.69
C PRO A 50 -5.57 -1.42 15.11
N VAL A 51 -5.49 -2.68 14.66
CA VAL A 51 -4.32 -3.55 14.78
C VAL A 51 -4.06 -4.16 13.40
N ALA A 52 -2.84 -4.02 12.90
CA ALA A 52 -2.50 -4.53 11.57
C ALA A 52 -2.65 -6.05 11.49
N ILE A 53 -3.27 -6.51 10.40
CA ILE A 53 -3.49 -7.92 10.10
C ILE A 53 -2.21 -8.47 9.48
N ARG A 54 -1.73 -9.61 9.98
CA ARG A 54 -0.61 -10.32 9.37
C ARG A 54 -1.16 -11.36 8.40
N ASN A 55 -0.79 -11.23 7.12
CA ASN A 55 -1.25 -12.16 6.11
C ASN A 55 -0.46 -13.48 6.19
N PHE A 56 -0.94 -14.41 7.02
CA PHE A 56 -0.45 -15.77 7.10
C PHE A 56 -1.47 -16.79 6.57
N GLU A 57 -2.43 -16.35 5.73
CA GLU A 57 -3.40 -17.27 5.13
C GLU A 57 -2.68 -18.50 4.55
N PRO A 58 -3.27 -19.71 4.68
CA PRO A 58 -2.66 -20.93 4.19
C PRO A 58 -2.40 -20.80 2.69
N GLY A 59 -1.12 -20.65 2.36
CA GLY A 59 -0.68 -20.27 1.03
C GLY A 59 0.82 -20.47 0.87
N ASN A 60 1.38 -19.91 -0.19
CA ASN A 60 2.80 -20.02 -0.45
C ASN A 60 3.61 -19.13 0.51
N CYS A 61 4.31 -19.74 1.47
CA CYS A 61 5.21 -19.03 2.39
C CYS A 61 6.41 -18.36 1.69
N TYR A 62 6.65 -18.67 0.41
CA TYR A 62 7.61 -17.98 -0.45
C TYR A 62 7.00 -16.78 -1.22
N SER A 63 5.70 -16.50 -1.06
CA SER A 63 5.09 -15.29 -1.64
C SER A 63 5.64 -14.05 -0.96
N TYR A 64 5.90 -12.99 -1.74
CA TYR A 64 6.30 -11.69 -1.21
C TYR A 64 5.20 -11.04 -0.32
N SER A 65 3.95 -11.49 -0.46
CA SER A 65 2.82 -11.04 0.36
C SER A 65 2.66 -11.80 1.67
N PHE A 66 3.39 -12.91 1.85
CA PHE A 66 3.32 -13.72 3.06
C PHE A 66 3.94 -12.95 4.24
N GLY A 67 3.20 -12.82 5.34
CA GLY A 67 3.59 -12.04 6.52
C GLY A 67 3.45 -10.52 6.38
N SER A 68 2.86 -10.03 5.30
CA SER A 68 2.61 -8.59 5.08
C SER A 68 1.83 -7.97 6.24
N ARG A 69 2.04 -6.66 6.48
CA ARG A 69 1.41 -5.91 7.58
C ARG A 69 0.22 -5.11 7.08
N LEU A 70 -0.88 -5.79 6.76
CA LEU A 70 -2.07 -5.15 6.21
C LEU A 70 -2.70 -4.22 7.25
N ASP A 71 -2.65 -2.92 7.03
CA ASP A 71 -3.09 -1.88 7.98
C ASP A 71 -4.10 -0.88 7.39
N ILE A 72 -4.39 -0.95 6.09
CA ILE A 72 -5.46 -0.18 5.44
C ILE A 72 -6.30 -1.05 4.51
N ARG A 73 -7.59 -0.74 4.42
CA ARG A 73 -8.47 -1.26 3.37
C ARG A 73 -8.73 -0.16 2.36
N VAL A 74 -8.53 -0.44 1.08
CA VAL A 74 -8.73 0.51 0.01
C VAL A 74 -9.76 0.02 -0.99
N GLY A 75 -10.52 0.95 -1.58
CA GLY A 75 -11.37 0.72 -2.73
C GLY A 75 -10.69 1.25 -3.99
N VAL A 76 -10.66 0.46 -5.05
CA VAL A 76 -10.08 0.80 -6.35
C VAL A 76 -11.07 0.49 -7.46
N LEU A 77 -11.08 1.33 -8.50
CA LEU A 77 -11.85 1.09 -9.72
C LEU A 77 -11.08 0.17 -10.66
N VAL A 78 -11.58 -1.04 -10.88
CA VAL A 78 -11.02 -2.04 -11.81
C VAL A 78 -12.11 -2.46 -12.78
N GLY A 79 -11.90 -2.22 -14.07
CA GLY A 79 -12.88 -2.61 -15.10
C GLY A 79 -14.27 -1.96 -14.97
N GLY A 80 -14.37 -0.82 -14.26
CA GLY A 80 -15.64 -0.15 -13.98
C GLY A 80 -16.33 -0.58 -12.68
N GLU A 81 -15.77 -1.57 -11.97
CA GLU A 81 -16.26 -2.03 -10.68
C GLU A 81 -15.38 -1.51 -9.54
N VAL A 82 -15.99 -1.25 -8.38
CA VAL A 82 -15.24 -0.90 -7.16
C VAL A 82 -14.91 -2.19 -6.42
N VAL A 83 -13.61 -2.51 -6.34
CA VAL A 83 -13.11 -3.68 -5.63
C VAL A 83 -12.33 -3.23 -4.40
N ALA A 84 -12.43 -3.97 -3.30
CA ALA A 84 -11.79 -3.62 -2.03
C ALA A 84 -10.67 -4.60 -1.65
N PHE A 85 -9.49 -4.06 -1.33
CA PHE A 85 -8.31 -4.84 -0.93
C PHE A 85 -7.76 -4.38 0.41
N TRP A 86 -7.32 -5.33 1.23
CA TRP A 86 -6.42 -5.04 2.35
C TRP A 86 -5.00 -4.86 1.81
N GLN A 87 -4.36 -3.77 2.21
CA GLN A 87 -3.04 -3.37 1.72
C GLN A 87 -2.23 -2.72 2.85
N GLU A 88 -0.95 -2.50 2.58
CA GLU A 88 -0.01 -1.85 3.49
C GLU A 88 0.13 -0.36 3.17
N SER A 89 -0.08 0.48 4.18
CA SER A 89 -0.07 1.95 4.05
C SER A 89 1.28 2.49 3.59
N TRP A 90 2.38 1.88 4.01
CA TRP A 90 3.73 2.36 3.68
C TRP A 90 4.03 2.31 2.17
N GLN A 91 3.29 1.50 1.42
CA GLN A 91 3.37 1.37 -0.04
C GLN A 91 2.51 2.39 -0.79
N HIS A 92 1.79 3.26 -0.09
CA HIS A 92 0.92 4.27 -0.67
C HIS A 92 1.44 5.69 -0.41
N GLN A 93 1.01 6.61 -1.27
CA GLN A 93 1.16 8.04 -1.09
C GLN A 93 -0.20 8.72 -1.30
N LEU A 94 -0.37 9.94 -0.81
CA LEU A 94 -1.56 10.73 -1.14
C LEU A 94 -1.61 10.93 -2.66
N TYR A 95 -2.81 10.88 -3.23
CA TYR A 95 -3.02 11.16 -4.64
C TYR A 95 -2.80 12.66 -4.90
N THR A 96 -1.98 12.94 -5.90
CA THR A 96 -1.81 14.29 -6.44
C THR A 96 -2.32 14.26 -7.89
N PRO A 97 -3.34 15.06 -8.24
CA PRO A 97 -3.77 15.20 -9.63
C PRO A 97 -2.58 15.63 -10.50
N ALA A 98 -2.45 15.05 -11.70
CA ALA A 98 -1.56 15.63 -12.70
C ALA A 98 -2.09 17.02 -13.08
N GLU A 99 -1.18 18.00 -13.19
CA GLU A 99 -1.48 19.34 -13.72
C GLU A 99 -1.90 19.30 -15.19
#